data_AF-A0A1V4D9S3-F1
#
_entry.id   AF-A0A1V4D9S3-F1
#
_cell.length_a   1.000
_cell.length_b   1.000
_cell.length_c   1.000
_cell.angle_alpha   90.00
_cell.angle_beta   90.00
_cell.angle_gamma   90.00
#
_symmetry.space_group_name_H-M   'P 1'
#
loop_
_entity.id
_entity.type
_entity.pdbx_description
1 polymer ?
#
loop_
_entity_poly.entity_id
_entity_poly.type
_entity_poly.pdbx_seq_one_letter_code
_entity_poly.pdbx_strand_id
1 'polypeptide(L)' 'MRKVRQIAGGPMVTTYKIYRGTQTGPILGVGPTGRTVDFETVDVMKVHTGRITGHWGVGNLLKMLSQLDAVAL' A
#
# COMPACT_ATOMS: atom_id res chain seq x y z
N MET A 1 -2.13 1.93 8.97
CA MET A 1 -1.89 2.78 7.78
C MET A 1 -1.98 4.23 8.20
N ARG A 2 -1.04 5.06 7.72
CA ARG A 2 -1.05 6.51 7.93
C ARG A 2 -1.34 7.20 6.60
N LYS A 3 -2.41 7.99 6.54
CA LYS A 3 -2.71 8.85 5.38
C LYS A 3 -1.85 10.10 5.47
N VAL A 4 -0.96 10.28 4.49
CA VAL A 4 -0.05 11.44 4.45
C VAL A 4 -0.68 12.57 3.66
N ARG A 5 -1.31 12.26 2.52
CA ARG A 5 -2.00 13.24 1.68
C ARG A 5 -3.27 12.64 1.07
N GLN A 6 -4.28 13.48 0.86
CA GLN A 6 -5.49 13.15 0.13
C GLN A 6 -5.90 14.34 -0.74
N ILE A 7 -6.23 14.07 -2.00
CA ILE A 7 -6.71 15.07 -2.97
C ILE A 7 -7.96 14.50 -3.64
N ALA A 8 -8.99 15.31 -3.78
CA ALA A 8 -10.19 14.99 -4.55
C ALA A 8 -10.20 15.82 -5.85
N GLY A 9 -10.57 15.18 -6.95
CA GLY A 9 -10.71 15.80 -8.27
C GLY A 9 -11.80 15.11 -9.07
N GLY A 10 -12.91 15.81 -9.30
CA GLY A 10 -14.11 15.22 -9.91
C GLY A 10 -14.58 13.98 -9.11
N PRO A 11 -14.85 12.84 -9.78
CA PRO A 11 -15.26 11.60 -9.10
C PRO A 11 -14.08 10.83 -8.48
N MET A 12 -12.85 11.33 -8.55
CA MET A 12 -11.66 10.61 -8.11
C MET A 12 -11.13 11.16 -6.80
N VAL A 13 -10.72 10.26 -5.91
CA VAL A 13 -9.97 10.58 -4.69
C VAL A 13 -8.63 9.87 -4.76
N THR A 14 -7.54 10.64 -4.71
CA THR A 14 -6.18 10.11 -4.65
C THR A 14 -5.65 10.23 -3.23
N THR A 15 -5.00 9.18 -2.73
CA THR A 15 -4.33 9.18 -1.43
C THR A 15 -2.87 8.77 -1.59
N TYR A 16 -1.99 9.42 -0.84
CA TYR A 16 -0.63 8.95 -0.58
C TYR A 16 -0.55 8.51 0.87
N LYS A 17 -0.09 7.27 1.09
CA LYS A 17 -0.18 6.58 2.38
C LYS A 17 1.13 5.87 2.69
N ILE A 18 1.34 5.62 3.97
CA ILE A 18 2.38 4.73 4.46
C ILE A 18 1.71 3.58 5.21
N TYR A 19 1.93 2.37 4.73
CA TYR A 19 1.55 1.14 5.42
C TYR A 19 2.67 0.75 6.37
N ARG A 20 2.29 0.26 7.55
CA ARG A 20 3.21 -0.34 8.52
C ARG A 20 2.53 -1.56 9.10
N GLY A 21 3.26 -2.67 9.17
CA GLY A 21 2.74 -3.93 9.69
C GLY A 21 3.82 -4.97 9.85
N THR A 22 3.54 -6.02 10.61
CA THR A 22 4.43 -7.17 10.78
C THR A 22 3.99 -8.30 9.87
N GLN A 23 4.92 -8.88 9.11
CA GLN A 23 4.62 -10.00 8.22
C GLN A 23 4.45 -11.29 9.04
N THR A 24 3.21 -11.58 9.43
CA THR A 24 2.83 -12.79 10.17
C THR A 24 2.39 -13.96 9.28
N GLY A 25 2.27 -13.72 7.97
CA GLY A 25 1.87 -14.72 6.97
C GLY A 25 2.66 -14.60 5.66
N PRO A 26 2.51 -15.55 4.74
CA PRO A 26 3.23 -15.52 3.48
C PRO A 26 2.79 -14.35 2.60
N ILE A 27 3.75 -13.69 1.94
CA ILE A 27 3.50 -12.59 1.00
C ILE A 27 4.37 -12.81 -0.23
N LEU A 28 3.77 -12.81 -1.43
CA LEU A 28 4.49 -12.90 -2.72
C LEU A 28 5.49 -14.06 -2.80
N GLY A 29 5.16 -15.22 -2.20
CA GLY A 29 6.03 -16.39 -2.17
C GLY A 29 7.08 -16.41 -1.05
N VAL A 30 7.22 -15.33 -0.29
CA VAL A 30 8.09 -15.25 0.91
C VAL A 30 7.31 -15.78 2.11
N GLY A 31 7.85 -16.75 2.83
CA GLY A 31 7.28 -17.24 4.09
C GLY A 31 7.17 -16.15 5.17
N PRO A 32 6.48 -16.39 6.29
CA PRO A 32 6.36 -15.40 7.37
C PRO A 32 7.71 -15.14 8.02
N THR A 33 8.21 -13.90 7.95
CA THR A 33 9.50 -13.51 8.54
C THR A 33 9.40 -12.95 9.96
N GLY A 34 8.20 -12.53 10.39
CA GLY A 34 8.01 -11.82 11.65
C GLY A 34 8.59 -10.39 11.66
N ARG A 35 9.12 -9.90 10.53
CA ARG A 35 9.68 -8.55 10.42
C ARG A 35 8.58 -7.50 10.26
N THR A 36 8.80 -6.33 10.83
CA THR A 36 7.98 -5.15 10.56
C THR A 36 8.44 -4.47 9.28
N VAL A 37 7.51 -4.20 8.38
CA VAL A 37 7.74 -3.45 7.16
C VAL A 37 7.04 -2.10 7.23
N ASP A 38 7.59 -1.11 6.54
CA ASP A 38 6.85 0.06 6.10
C ASP A 38 7.10 0.43 4.63
N PHE A 39 6.04 0.81 3.94
CA PHE A 39 6.13 1.15 2.52
C PHE A 39 5.04 2.12 2.11
N GLU A 40 5.37 2.91 1.11
CA GLU A 40 4.53 3.95 0.56
C GLU A 40 3.56 3.36 -0.47
N THR A 41 2.35 3.90 -0.53
CA THR A 41 1.41 3.60 -1.61
C THR A 41 0.73 4.87 -2.12
N VAL A 42 0.35 4.81 -3.39
CA VAL A 42 -0.61 5.74 -3.99
C VAL A 42 -1.84 4.95 -4.40
N ASP A 43 -3.01 5.41 -3.99
CA ASP A 43 -4.28 4.79 -4.36
C ASP A 43 -5.20 5.85 -4.96
N VAL A 44 -5.88 5.48 -6.03
CA VAL A 44 -6.92 6.28 -6.67
C VAL A 44 -8.23 5.50 -6.57
N MET A 45 -9.24 6.19 -6.05
CA MET A 45 -10.56 5.63 -5.80
C MET A 45 -11.58 6.42 -6.60
N LYS A 46 -12.41 5.73 -7.39
CA LYS A 46 -13.59 6.33 -8.02
C LYS A 46 -14.73 6.32 -7.00
N VAL A 47 -15.31 7.48 -6.73
CA VAL A 47 -16.42 7.66 -5.79
C VAL A 47 -17.67 8.07 -6.55
N HIS A 48 -18.76 7.34 -6.33
CA HIS A 48 -20.08 7.65 -6.87
C HIS A 48 -21.12 7.45 -5.77
N THR A 49 -22.02 8.42 -5.59
CA THR A 49 -23.09 8.39 -4.57
C THR A 49 -22.61 7.98 -3.17
N GLY A 50 -21.45 8.52 -2.76
CA GLY A 50 -20.85 8.24 -1.45
C GLY A 50 -20.16 6.87 -1.31
N ARG A 51 -20.10 6.08 -2.40
CA ARG A 51 -19.48 4.75 -2.41
C ARG A 51 -18.24 4.71 -3.29
N ILE A 52 -17.22 3.96 -2.86
CA ILE A 52 -16.09 3.61 -3.72
C ILE A 52 -16.59 2.57 -4.73
N THR A 53 -16.54 2.90 -6.01
CA THR A 53 -17.00 2.06 -7.13
C THR A 53 -15.85 1.54 -7.99
N GLY A 54 -14.63 2.03 -7.78
CA GLY A 54 -13.44 1.55 -8.44
C GLY A 54 -12.20 1.92 -7.63
N HIS A 55 -11.15 1.12 -7.75
CA HIS A 55 -9.91 1.31 -7.04
C HIS A 55 -8.74 0.77 -7.86
N TRP A 56 -7.69 1.56 -7.97
CA TRP A 56 -6.39 1.13 -8.45
C TRP A 56 -5.30 1.85 -7.66
N GLY A 57 -4.09 1.33 -7.70
CA GLY A 57 -2.99 1.90 -6.97
C GLY A 57 -1.68 1.20 -7.24
N VAL A 58 -0.63 1.77 -6.69
CA VAL A 58 0.71 1.23 -6.71
C VAL A 58 1.29 1.29 -5.31
N GLY A 59 2.09 0.29 -4.97
CA GLY A 59 2.84 0.23 -3.71
C GLY A 59 4.34 0.10 -3.99
N ASN A 60 5.16 0.64 -3.10
CA ASN A 60 6.60 0.46 -3.11
C ASN A 60 6.97 -0.95 -2.63
N LEU A 61 6.62 -1.96 -3.42
CA LEU A 61 6.80 -3.36 -3.07
C LEU A 61 8.28 -3.77 -3.02
N LEU A 62 9.15 -3.09 -3.79
CA LEU A 62 10.59 -3.33 -3.72
C LEU A 62 11.16 -2.99 -2.33
N LYS A 63 10.76 -1.84 -1.77
CA LYS A 63 11.13 -1.46 -0.39
C LYS A 63 10.59 -2.47 0.62
N MET A 64 9.36 -2.94 0.44
CA MET A 64 8.79 -3.97 1.31
C MET A 64 9.62 -5.27 1.24
N LEU A 65 9.91 -5.78 0.04
CA LEU A 65 10.65 -7.03 -0.15
C LEU A 65 12.09 -6.93 0.37
N SER A 66 12.75 -5.78 0.22
CA SER A 66 14.08 -5.54 0.81
C SER A 66 14.06 -5.62 2.34
N GLN A 67 13.04 -5.06 3.00
CA GLN A 67 12.87 -5.18 4.46
C GLN A 67 12.56 -6.60 4.94
N LEU A 68 12.11 -7.48 4.04
CA LEU A 68 11.86 -8.89 4.31
C LEU A 68 13.07 -9.78 3.99
N ASP A 69 14.21 -9.20 3.61
CA ASP A 69 15.39 -9.92 3.11
C ASP A 69 15.07 -10.84 1.91
N ALA A 70 14.04 -10.50 1.12
CA ALA A 70 13.57 -11.30 -0.01
C ALA A 70 14.19 -10.89 -1.36
N VAL A 71 14.93 -9.78 -1.39
CA VAL A 71 15.65 -9.28 -2.56
C VAL A 71 16.89 -8.52 -2.09
N ALA A 72 18.02 -8.73 -2.76
CA ALA A 72 19.22 -7.92 -2.58
C ALA A 72 19.18 -6.73 -3.55
N LEU A 73 19.47 -5.54 -3.03
CA LEU A 73 19.62 -4.31 -3.83
C LEU A 73 21.10 -4.03 -4.07
#